data_AF-A0A3D2X112-F1
#
_entry.id   AF-A0A3D2X112-F1
#
_cell.length_a   1.000
_cell.length_b   1.000
_cell.length_c   1.000
_cell.angle_alpha   90.00
_cell.angle_beta   90.00
_cell.angle_gamma   90.00
#
_symmetry.space_group_name_H-M   'P 1'
#
loop_
_entity.id
_entity.type
_entity.pdbx_description
1 polymer ?
#
loop_
_entity_poly.entity_id
_entity_poly.type
_entity_poly.pdbx_seq_one_letter_code
_entity_poly.pdbx_strand_id
1 'polypeptide(L)' 'MSEICLSVQHLKKYFTIGTDLLGRPTQYLKAVDDVSFDIPQGTT' A
#
# COMPACT_ATOMS: atom_id res chain seq x y z
N MET A 1 -15.92 12.48 -19.82
CA MET A 1 -15.10 11.58 -18.98
C MET A 1 -14.15 12.46 -18.21
N SER A 2 -14.13 12.36 -16.89
CA SER A 2 -13.17 13.07 -16.04
C SER A 2 -11.76 12.57 -16.32
N GLU A 3 -10.80 13.48 -16.45
CA GLU A 3 -9.38 13.14 -16.62
C GLU A 3 -8.87 12.43 -15.34
N ILE A 4 -8.14 11.34 -15.50
CA ILE A 4 -7.48 10.65 -14.38
C ILE A 4 -6.19 11.41 -14.07
N CYS A 5 -6.07 11.93 -12.85
CA CYS A 5 -4.87 12.63 -12.42
C CYS A 5 -3.85 11.72 -11.71
N LEU A 6 -4.29 10.60 -11.15
CA LEU A 6 -3.43 9.58 -10.56
C LEU A 6 -3.99 8.19 -10.84
N SER A 7 -3.15 7.27 -11.30
CA SER A 7 -3.45 5.84 -11.34
C SER A 7 -2.51 5.10 -10.40
N VAL A 8 -3.08 4.38 -9.44
CA VAL A 8 -2.35 3.55 -8.49
C VAL A 8 -2.54 2.09 -8.90
N GLN A 9 -1.43 1.37 -9.00
CA GLN A 9 -1.43 -0.02 -9.45
C GLN A 9 -0.66 -0.89 -8.46
N HIS A 10 -1.29 -1.95 -7.96
CA HIS A 10 -0.68 -2.97 -7.11
C HIS A 10 0.05 -2.41 -5.87
N LEU A 11 -0.51 -1.37 -5.24
CA LEU A 11 0.10 -0.73 -4.09
C LEU A 11 0.16 -1.70 -2.91
N LYS A 12 1.34 -1.80 -2.29
CA LYS A 12 1.60 -2.61 -1.10
C LYS A 12 2.34 -1.79 -0.05
N LYS A 13 1.85 -1.84 1.18
CA LYS A 13 2.52 -1.26 2.34
C LYS A 13 2.36 -2.20 3.53
N TYR A 14 3.46 -2.82 3.91
CA TYR A 14 3.54 -3.70 5.05
C TYR A 14 4.44 -3.09 6.12
N PHE A 15 4.09 -3.32 7.39
CA PHE A 15 4.86 -2.89 8.53
C PHE A 15 5.32 -4.12 9.31
N THR A 16 6.60 -4.15 9.70
CA THR A 16 7.11 -5.17 10.60
C THR A 16 6.54 -4.94 12.00
N ILE A 17 5.91 -5.96 12.57
CA ILE A 17 5.31 -5.92 13.91
C ILE A 17 5.93 -6.93 14.88
N GLY A 18 6.88 -7.73 14.40
CA GLY A 18 7.62 -8.68 15.22
C GLY A 18 8.97 -9.01 14.58
N THR A 19 9.98 -9.22 15.42
CA THR A 19 11.34 -9.60 15.03
C THR A 19 11.86 -10.74 15.91
N ASP A 20 12.86 -11.47 15.42
CA ASP A 20 13.62 -12.43 16.24
C ASP A 20 14.75 -11.76 17.03
N LEU A 21 15.52 -12.55 17.80
CA LEU A 21 16.65 -12.06 18.61
C LEU A 21 17.80 -11.45 17.79
N LEU A 22 17.84 -11.69 16.47
CA LEU A 22 18.81 -11.10 15.54
C LEU A 22 18.21 -9.90 14.78
N GLY A 23 16.99 -9.46 15.15
CA GLY A 23 16.31 -8.32 14.55
C GLY A 23 15.65 -8.61 13.19
N ARG A 24 15.59 -9.88 12.76
CA ARG A 24 14.97 -10.23 11.47
C ARG A 24 13.45 -10.22 11.61
N PRO A 25 12.71 -9.63 10.65
CA PRO A 25 11.25 -9.63 10.68
C PRO A 25 10.66 -11.04 10.69
N THR A 26 9.76 -11.31 11.64
CA THR A 26 9.03 -12.58 11.73
C THR A 26 7.54 -12.42 11.41
N GLN A 27 7.03 -11.20 11.54
CA GLN A 27 5.62 -10.89 11.34
C GLN A 27 5.45 -9.53 10.67
N TYR A 28 4.46 -9.45 9.78
CA TYR A 28 4.09 -8.23 9.06
C TYR A 28 2.60 -7.95 9.21
N LEU A 29 2.28 -6.72 9.59
CA LEU A 29 0.95 -6.15 9.39
C LEU A 29 0.88 -5.65 7.94
N LYS A 30 0.00 -6.25 7.15
CA LYS A 30 -0.28 -5.79 5.80
C LYS A 30 -1.32 -4.67 5.83
N ALA A 31 -0.85 -3.42 5.94
CA ALA A 31 -1.74 -2.26 6.00
C ALA A 31 -2.40 -1.96 4.63
N VAL A 32 -1.67 -2.18 3.54
CA VAL A 32 -2.18 -2.13 2.17
C VAL A 32 -1.65 -3.34 1.43
N ASP A 33 -2.52 -4.15 0.82
CA ASP A 33 -2.13 -5.32 0.04
C ASP A 33 -2.83 -5.34 -1.33
N ASP A 34 -2.04 -5.14 -2.37
CA ASP A 34 -2.43 -5.29 -3.78
C ASP A 34 -3.64 -4.45 -4.20
N VAL A 35 -3.58 -3.16 -3.89
CA VAL A 35 -4.67 -2.22 -4.18
C VAL A 35 -4.39 -1.47 -5.48
N SER A 36 -5.39 -1.43 -6.38
CA SER A 36 -5.37 -0.64 -7.60
C SER A 36 -6.62 0.24 -7.70
N PHE A 37 -6.43 1.51 -8.06
CA PHE A 37 -7.52 2.47 -8.25
C PHE A 37 -7.02 3.71 -9.01
N ASP A 38 -7.97 4.43 -9.59
CA ASP A 38 -7.72 5.72 -10.23
C ASP A 38 -8.33 6.85 -9.41
N ILE A 39 -7.65 7.98 -9.35
CA ILE A 39 -8.16 9.24 -8.80
C ILE A 39 -8.47 10.17 -9.97
N PRO A 40 -9.75 10.49 -10.21
CA PRO A 40 -10.13 11.55 -11.12
C PRO A 40 -9.68 12.92 -10.61
N GLN A 41 -9.31 13.80 -11.54
CA GLN A 41 -8.96 15.18 -11.21
C GLN A 41 -10.08 15.88 -10.43
N GLY A 42 -9.72 16.55 -9.33
CA GLY A 42 -10.67 17.30 -8.50
C GLY A 42 -11.45 16.47 -7.47
N THR A 43 -11.07 15.21 -7.25
CA THR A 43 -11.67 14.32 -6.23
C THR A 43 -10.66 13.96 -5.12
N THR A 44 -11.14 13.50 -3.96
CA THR A 44 -10.32 13.03 -2.83
C THR A 44 -11.01 11.87 -2.13
#